data_AF-A0A7C7IUA1-F1
#
_entry.id   AF-A0A7C7IUA1-F1
#
_cell.length_a   1.000
_cell.length_b   1.000
_cell.length_c   1.000
_cell.angle_alpha   90.00
_cell.angle_beta   90.00
_cell.angle_gamma   90.00
#
_symmetry.space_group_name_H-M   'P 1'
#
loop_
_entity.id
_entity.type
_entity.pdbx_description
1 polymer ?
#
loop_
_entity_poly.entity_id
_entity_poly.type
_entity_poly.pdbx_seq_one_letter_code
_entity_poly.pdbx_strand_id
1 'polypeptide(L)' 'TKLAIEAFSQAPGQELQSANMTAWGLLNAVTYIIDHHLGTNRDSRLRQAWFGPNAKLKKRALDLALSL' A
#
# COMPACT_ATOMS: atom_id res chain seq x y z
N THR A 1 1.60 -7.82 10.13
CA THR A 1 0.33 -7.60 10.85
C THR A 1 -0.81 -8.20 10.05
N LYS A 2 -1.92 -8.60 10.69
CA LYS A 2 -3.08 -9.24 10.03
C LYS A 2 -3.56 -8.45 8.79
N LEU A 3 -3.74 -7.14 8.95
CA LEU A 3 -4.14 -6.22 7.86
C LEU A 3 -3.21 -6.26 6.64
N ALA A 4 -1.90 -6.45 6.84
CA ALA A 4 -0.95 -6.52 5.73
C ALA A 4 -1.11 -7.80 4.91
N ILE A 5 -1.37 -8.92 5.58
CA ILE A 5 -1.62 -10.21 4.92
C ILE A 5 -2.94 -10.15 4.15
N GLU A 6 -3.98 -9.59 4.76
CA GLU A 6 -5.30 -9.40 4.13
C GLU A 6 -5.22 -8.46 2.92
N ALA A 7 -4.48 -7.36 3.00
CA ALA A 7 -4.30 -6.47 1.86
C ALA A 7 -3.49 -7.10 0.71
N PHE A 8 -2.57 -8.02 1.01
CA PHE A 8 -1.81 -8.71 -0.03
C PHE A 8 -2.63 -9.79 -0.74
N SER A 9 -3.57 -10.42 -0.06
CA SER A 9 -4.42 -11.47 -0.64
C SER A 9 -5.75 -10.97 -1.19
N GLN A 10 -6.34 -9.93 -0.61
CA GLN A 10 -7.73 -9.53 -0.87
C GLN A 10 -7.90 -8.07 -1.31
N ALA A 11 -6.83 -7.26 -1.37
CA ALA A 11 -7.00 -5.91 -1.89
C ALA A 11 -7.44 -5.95 -3.36
N PRO A 12 -8.20 -4.94 -3.82
CA PRO A 12 -8.62 -4.86 -5.20
C PRO A 12 -7.44 -5.00 -6.18
N GLY A 13 -7.56 -5.91 -7.14
CA GLY A 13 -6.54 -6.13 -8.17
C GLY A 13 -5.38 -7.04 -7.79
N GLN A 14 -5.36 -7.64 -6.59
CA GLN A 14 -4.29 -8.58 -6.21
C GLN A 14 -4.28 -9.89 -7.01
N GLU A 15 -5.40 -10.28 -7.59
CA GLU A 15 -5.49 -11.48 -8.42
C GLU A 15 -4.97 -11.27 -9.85
N LEU A 16 -4.67 -10.02 -10.25
CA LEU A 16 -4.12 -9.73 -11.58
C LEU A 16 -2.73 -10.37 -11.72
N GLN A 17 -2.42 -10.90 -12.90
CA GLN A 17 -1.13 -11.57 -13.15
C GLN A 17 0.09 -10.68 -12.84
N SER A 18 -0.03 -9.36 -13.03
CA SER A 18 1.05 -8.40 -12.71
C SER A 18 1.25 -8.19 -11.20
N ALA A 19 0.25 -8.46 -10.38
CA ALA A 19 0.25 -8.22 -8.93
C ALA A 19 0.33 -9.51 -8.10
N ASN A 20 -0.27 -10.60 -8.57
CA ASN A 20 -0.41 -11.84 -7.82
C ASN A 20 0.96 -12.44 -7.47
N MET A 21 1.24 -12.51 -6.18
CA MET A 21 2.52 -13.00 -5.63
C MET A 21 3.75 -12.27 -6.19
N THR A 22 3.62 -11.01 -6.61
CA THR A 22 4.75 -10.19 -7.10
C THR A 22 5.10 -9.07 -6.13
N ALA A 23 6.30 -8.49 -6.32
CA ALA A 23 6.71 -7.27 -5.61
C ALA A 23 5.74 -6.10 -5.86
N TRP A 24 5.12 -6.05 -7.05
CA TRP A 24 4.09 -5.06 -7.39
C TRP A 24 2.80 -5.28 -6.61
N GLY A 25 2.41 -6.53 -6.35
CA GLY A 25 1.29 -6.84 -5.45
C GLY A 25 1.55 -6.39 -4.01
N LEU A 26 2.78 -6.58 -3.51
CA LEU A 26 3.17 -6.07 -2.20
C LEU A 26 3.12 -4.55 -2.14
N LEU A 27 3.60 -3.86 -3.19
CA LEU A 27 3.47 -2.40 -3.30
C LEU A 27 2.01 -1.97 -3.27
N ASN A 28 1.14 -2.62 -4.04
CA ASN A 28 -0.29 -2.33 -4.08
C ASN A 28 -0.98 -2.58 -2.72
N ALA A 29 -0.56 -3.60 -1.98
CA ALA A 29 -1.06 -3.86 -0.63
C ALA A 29 -0.72 -2.68 0.31
N VAL A 30 0.52 -2.18 0.25
CA VAL A 30 0.96 -1.03 1.06
C VAL A 30 0.19 0.24 0.70
N THR A 31 0.01 0.54 -0.59
CA THR A 31 -0.76 1.71 -1.00
C THR A 31 -2.21 1.61 -0.55
N TYR A 32 -2.84 0.44 -0.69
CA TYR A 32 -4.20 0.18 -0.23
C TYR A 32 -4.38 0.44 1.27
N ILE A 33 -3.48 -0.12 2.10
CA ILE A 33 -3.50 0.10 3.55
C ILE A 33 -3.39 1.58 3.89
N ILE A 34 -2.43 2.27 3.27
CA ILE A 34 -2.18 3.69 3.53
C ILE A 34 -3.37 4.56 3.14
N ASP A 35 -3.96 4.29 1.97
CA ASP A 35 -5.00 5.15 1.40
C ASP A 35 -6.39 4.88 1.96
N HIS A 36 -6.66 3.66 2.43
CA HIS A 36 -8.01 3.26 2.84
C HIS A 36 -8.11 2.97 4.34
N HIS A 37 -7.06 2.45 4.97
CA HIS A 37 -7.12 1.94 6.34
C HIS A 37 -6.44 2.87 7.34
N LEU A 38 -5.35 3.53 6.96
CA LEU A 38 -4.64 4.45 7.85
C LEU A 38 -5.26 5.85 7.86
N GLY A 39 -5.30 6.47 9.03
CA GLY A 39 -5.84 7.82 9.25
C GLY A 39 -7.20 7.84 9.95
N THR A 40 -7.44 8.90 10.73
CA THR A 40 -8.62 9.05 11.59
C THR A 40 -9.81 9.72 10.91
N ASN A 41 -9.55 10.66 9.99
CA ASN A 41 -10.59 11.32 9.19
C ASN A 41 -10.11 11.46 7.73
N ARG A 42 -11.06 11.70 6.81
CA ARG A 42 -10.80 11.69 5.36
C ARG A 42 -9.74 12.70 4.93
N ASP A 43 -9.82 13.93 5.44
CA ASP A 43 -8.92 15.01 5.01
C ASP A 43 -7.51 14.86 5.59
N SER A 44 -7.39 14.39 6.83
CA SER A 44 -6.12 14.07 7.45
C SER A 44 -5.46 12.86 6.76
N ARG A 45 -6.24 11.83 6.43
CA ARG A 45 -5.77 10.66 5.67
C ARG A 45 -5.18 11.09 4.32
N LEU A 46 -5.89 11.89 3.56
CA LEU A 46 -5.43 12.36 2.25
C LEU A 46 -4.14 13.18 2.36
N ARG A 47 -4.10 14.15 3.29
CA ARG A 47 -2.90 14.96 3.52
C ARG A 47 -1.70 14.12 3.95
N GLN A 48 -1.91 13.15 4.84
CA GLN A 48 -0.84 12.25 5.27
C GLN A 48 -0.35 11.36 4.14
N ALA A 49 -1.26 10.80 3.34
CA ALA A 49 -0.95 9.93 2.21
C ALA A 49 -0.17 10.64 1.09
N TRP A 50 -0.41 11.95 0.88
CA TRP A 50 0.24 12.73 -0.16
C TRP A 50 1.53 13.42 0.29
N PHE A 51 1.51 14.04 1.48
CA PHE A 51 2.60 14.93 1.92
C PHE A 51 3.16 14.59 3.31
N GLY A 52 2.54 13.64 4.02
CA GLY A 52 2.93 13.27 5.37
C GLY A 52 3.85 12.05 5.43
N PRO A 53 3.98 11.47 6.64
CA PRO A 53 4.78 10.25 6.86
C PRO A 53 4.36 9.08 5.96
N ASN A 54 3.07 8.98 5.64
CA ASN A 54 2.55 7.91 4.80
C ASN A 54 3.04 7.98 3.35
N ALA A 55 3.27 9.17 2.81
CA ALA A 55 3.89 9.33 1.50
C ALA A 55 5.32 8.73 1.46
N LYS A 56 6.08 8.92 2.54
CA LYS A 56 7.44 8.33 2.68
C LYS A 56 7.40 6.81 2.75
N LEU A 57 6.38 6.23 3.39
CA LEU A 57 6.19 4.78 3.43
C LEU A 57 5.92 4.20 2.05
N LYS A 58 5.06 4.85 1.24
CA LYS A 58 4.83 4.44 -0.16
C LYS A 58 6.12 4.51 -0.99
N LYS A 59 6.89 5.58 -0.82
CA LYS A 59 8.18 5.73 -1.52
C LYS A 59 9.13 4.59 -1.16
N ARG A 60 9.28 4.29 0.13
CA ARG A 60 10.13 3.18 0.57
C ARG A 60 9.66 1.82 0.04
N ALA A 61 8.35 1.58 -0.01
CA ALA A 61 7.80 0.35 -0.57
C ALA A 61 8.11 0.24 -2.07
N LEU A 62 8.01 1.34 -2.81
CA LEU A 62 8.39 1.40 -4.22
C LEU A 62 9.89 1.13 -4.41
N ASP A 63 10.75 1.79 -3.63
CA ASP A 63 12.20 1.61 -3.71
C ASP A 63 12.59 0.14 -3.46
N LEU A 64 11.93 -0.52 -2.50
CA LEU A 64 12.12 -1.95 -2.24
C LEU A 64 11.63 -2.82 -3.40
N ALA A 65 10.45 -2.53 -3.96
CA ALA A 65 9.91 -3.29 -5.09
C ALA A 65 10.81 -3.19 -6.33
N LEU A 66 11.45 -2.04 -6.56
CA LEU A 66 12.40 -1.82 -7.65
C LEU A 66 13.76 -2.50 -7.43
N SER A 67 14.07 -2.90 -6.20
CA SER A 67 15.35 -3.54 -5.84
C SER A 67 15.34 -5.07 -5.95
N LEU A 68 14.20 -5.65 -6.30
CA LEU A 68 13.96 -7.10 -6.47
C LEU A 68 13.98 -7.47 -7.95
#